data_AF-A0A4Y8I2W4-F1
#
_entry.id   AF-A0A4Y8I2W4-F1
#
_cell.length_a   1.000
_cell.length_b   1.000
_cell.length_c   1.000
_cell.angle_alpha   90.00
_cell.angle_beta   90.00
_cell.angle_gamma   90.00
#
_symmetry.space_group_name_H-M   'P 1'
#
loop_
_entity.id
_entity.type
_entity.pdbx_description
1 polymer ?
#
loop_
_entity_poly.entity_id
_entity_poly.type
_entity_poly.pdbx_seq_one_letter_code
_entity_poly.pdbx_strand_id
1 'polypeptide(L)'
;MSTTDKFGVLFICLGNRVRSVMAKAILDNKLSESEIDNVVTDSAGLIRMSGARAAENTIKICASHGLDVRDHRSQQLSGSHIYQANLILTAEAEQSEYLNSVYGEHREKIYTLTGYKGDIGGDIHDP
;
A
#
# COMPACT_ATOMS: atom_id res chain seq x y z
N MET A 1 18.64 -22.32 -11.05
CA MET A 1 17.34 -21.69 -10.72
C MET A 1 17.67 -20.31 -10.18
N SER A 2 17.31 -19.25 -10.89
CA SER A 2 17.72 -17.88 -10.57
C SER A 2 17.00 -17.39 -9.32
N THR A 3 17.74 -16.94 -8.32
CA THR A 3 17.35 -15.81 -7.46
C THR A 3 17.21 -14.62 -8.44
N THR A 4 16.16 -13.80 -8.57
CA THR A 4 15.32 -13.14 -7.57
C THR A 4 14.27 -12.29 -8.34
N ASP A 5 13.09 -12.81 -8.70
CA ASP A 5 11.95 -11.94 -9.02
C ASP A 5 11.11 -11.84 -7.74
N LYS A 6 11.41 -10.82 -6.91
CA LYS A 6 10.62 -10.56 -5.71
C LYS A 6 9.23 -10.08 -6.12
N PHE A 7 8.19 -10.59 -5.47
CA PHE A 7 6.82 -10.17 -5.72
C PHE A 7 6.55 -8.82 -5.02
N GLY A 8 6.27 -7.78 -5.81
CA GLY A 8 6.04 -6.43 -5.33
C GLY A 8 4.57 -6.16 -5.00
N VAL A 9 4.29 -5.71 -3.77
CA VAL A 9 2.97 -5.27 -3.31
C VAL A 9 3.00 -3.77 -3.02
N LEU A 10 2.15 -3.00 -3.68
CA LEU A 10 2.05 -1.55 -3.51
C LEU A 10 0.71 -1.18 -2.86
N PHE A 11 0.76 -0.48 -1.72
CA PHE A 11 -0.42 0.05 -1.05
C PHE A 11 -0.67 1.51 -1.38
N ILE A 12 -1.90 1.86 -1.75
CA ILE A 12 -2.29 3.22 -2.15
C ILE A 12 -3.39 3.75 -1.23
N CYS A 13 -3.24 4.99 -0.80
CA CYS A 13 -4.36 5.80 -0.30
C CYS A 13 -4.20 7.24 -0.79
N LEU A 14 -5.06 8.17 -0.35
CA LEU A 14 -4.98 9.56 -0.80
C LEU A 14 -3.64 10.22 -0.45
N GLY A 15 -3.32 10.34 0.85
CA GLY A 15 -2.16 11.10 1.32
C GLY A 15 -0.91 10.30 1.68
N ASN A 16 -0.96 8.96 1.70
CA ASN A 16 0.14 8.10 2.17
C ASN A 16 0.65 8.47 3.58
N ARG A 17 -0.28 8.62 4.52
CA ARG A 17 0.01 8.92 5.93
C ARG A 17 -0.69 8.01 6.93
N VAL A 18 -1.76 7.33 6.51
CA VAL A 18 -2.62 6.53 7.38
C VAL A 18 -2.78 5.11 6.84
N ARG A 19 -3.77 4.88 5.97
CA ARG A 19 -4.23 3.55 5.55
C ARG A 19 -3.15 2.74 4.82
N SER A 20 -2.49 3.32 3.81
CA SER A 20 -1.43 2.62 3.08
C SER A 20 -0.17 2.38 3.93
N VAL A 21 0.13 3.28 4.89
CA VAL A 21 1.24 3.10 5.85
C VAL A 21 0.97 1.93 6.78
N MET A 22 -0.24 1.86 7.33
CA MET A 22 -0.66 0.77 8.20
C MET A 22 -0.68 -0.57 7.47
N ALA A 23 -1.27 -0.62 6.28
CA ALA A 23 -1.34 -1.84 5.48
C ALA A 23 0.05 -2.39 5.15
N LYS A 24 0.98 -1.52 4.74
CA LYS A 24 2.38 -1.88 4.51
C LYS A 24 3.03 -2.46 5.76
N ALA A 25 2.97 -1.73 6.89
CA ALA A 25 3.61 -2.15 8.13
C ALA A 25 3.07 -3.49 8.67
N ILE A 26 1.76 -3.71 8.52
CA ILE A 26 1.12 -4.97 8.90
C ILE A 26 1.61 -6.12 8.02
N LEU A 27 1.67 -5.92 6.70
CA LEU A 27 2.15 -6.97 5.79
C LEU A 27 3.64 -7.27 6.04
N ASP A 28 4.48 -6.24 6.18
CA ASP A 28 5.91 -6.41 6.49
C ASP A 28 6.11 -7.26 7.75
N ASN A 29 5.36 -6.98 8.81
CA ASN A 29 5.43 -7.76 10.04
C ASN A 29 5.00 -9.21 9.83
N LYS A 30 3.90 -9.45 9.12
CA LYS A 30 3.42 -10.81 8.82
C LYS A 30 4.40 -11.62 7.96
N LEU A 31 5.03 -10.97 6.98
CA LEU A 31 6.05 -11.59 6.14
C LEU A 31 7.26 -11.99 6.98
N SER A 32 7.71 -11.11 7.89
CA SER A 32 8.80 -11.40 8.81
C SER A 32 8.47 -12.55 9.78
N GLU A 33 7.27 -12.55 10.37
CA GLU A 33 6.80 -13.63 11.26
C GLU A 33 6.70 -14.99 10.54
N SER A 34 6.45 -14.97 9.23
CA SER A 34 6.28 -16.17 8.41
C SER A 34 7.57 -16.57 7.68
N GLU A 35 8.68 -15.87 7.91
CA GLU A 35 9.98 -16.08 7.24
C GLU A 35 9.88 -16.02 5.69
N ILE A 36 9.00 -15.17 5.16
CA ILE A 36 8.81 -14.96 3.71
C ILE A 36 9.66 -13.76 3.27
N ASP A 37 10.68 -14.00 2.45
CA ASP A 37 11.66 -12.98 2.01
C ASP A 37 11.58 -12.63 0.51
N ASN A 38 10.73 -13.33 -0.23
CA ASN A 38 10.52 -13.16 -1.67
C ASN A 38 9.39 -12.18 -2.01
N VAL A 39 8.81 -11.50 -1.01
CA VAL A 39 7.82 -10.43 -1.18
C VAL A 39 8.42 -9.10 -0.72
N VAL A 40 8.19 -8.04 -1.48
CA VAL A 40 8.56 -6.67 -1.10
C VAL A 40 7.34 -5.78 -1.11
N THR A 41 7.28 -4.87 -0.15
CA THR A 41 6.16 -3.95 0.00
C THR A 41 6.60 -2.51 -0.23
N ASP A 42 5.69 -1.72 -0.79
CA ASP A 42 5.83 -0.28 -0.88
C ASP A 42 4.47 0.41 -0.64
N SER A 43 4.48 1.73 -0.42
CA SER A 43 3.26 2.52 -0.27
C SER A 43 3.38 3.90 -0.88
N ALA A 44 2.32 4.39 -1.52
CA ALA A 44 2.31 5.73 -2.12
C ALA A 44 0.95 6.42 -1.99
N GLY A 45 0.93 7.72 -2.30
CA GLY A 45 -0.23 8.60 -2.19
C GLY A 45 -0.63 9.20 -3.53
N LEU A 46 -1.92 9.38 -3.78
CA LEU A 46 -2.39 10.05 -5.02
C LEU A 46 -2.02 11.54 -5.03
N ILE A 47 -2.01 12.18 -3.86
CA ILE A 47 -1.63 13.60 -3.73
C ILE A 47 -0.22 13.77 -3.18
N ARG A 48 0.38 14.92 -3.50
CA ARG A 48 1.69 15.31 -2.98
C ARG A 48 1.57 15.80 -1.55
N MET A 49 2.29 15.14 -0.64
CA MET A 49 2.38 15.51 0.78
C MET A 49 3.80 15.91 1.21
N SER A 50 4.71 16.13 0.24
CA SER A 50 6.06 16.68 0.45
C SER A 50 6.90 15.97 1.53
N GLY A 51 6.84 14.62 1.57
CA GLY A 51 7.59 13.85 2.57
C GLY A 51 7.02 13.97 3.99
N ALA A 52 5.73 14.29 4.15
CA ALA A 52 5.08 14.29 5.45
C ALA A 52 5.25 12.94 6.17
N ARG A 53 5.37 13.01 7.50
CA ARG A 53 5.39 11.81 8.34
C ARG A 53 4.02 11.11 8.30
N ALA A 54 4.01 9.84 8.70
CA ALA A 54 2.77 9.17 9.08
C ALA A 54 1.98 10.04 10.07
N ALA A 55 0.64 9.97 10.01
CA ALA A 55 -0.19 10.74 10.93
C ALA A 55 0.09 10.30 12.37
N GLU A 56 -0.06 11.21 13.34
CA GLU A 56 0.27 10.91 14.73
C GLU A 56 -0.55 9.74 15.28
N ASN A 57 -1.85 9.68 14.94
CA ASN A 57 -2.71 8.57 15.32
C ASN A 57 -2.25 7.25 14.69
N THR A 58 -1.77 7.28 13.44
CA THR A 58 -1.19 6.11 12.78
C THR A 58 0.04 5.61 13.51
N ILE A 59 0.96 6.50 13.90
CA ILE A 59 2.15 6.15 14.68
C ILE A 59 1.75 5.52 16.01
N LYS A 60 0.79 6.12 16.74
CA LYS A 60 0.32 5.62 18.04
C LYS A 60 -0.32 4.24 17.92
N ILE A 61 -1.21 4.04 16.95
CA ILE A 61 -1.89 2.76 16.73
C ILE A 61 -0.89 1.68 16.29
N CYS A 62 0.00 1.97 15.34
CA CYS A 62 1.04 1.02 14.95
C CYS A 62 1.91 0.62 16.16
N ALA A 63 2.34 1.59 16.96
CA ALA A 63 3.15 1.33 18.15
C ALA A 63 2.42 0.45 19.19
N SER A 64 1.11 0.64 19.39
CA SER A 64 0.33 -0.23 20.30
C SER A 64 0.21 -1.68 19.79
N HIS A 65 0.48 -1.91 18.51
CA HIS A 65 0.55 -3.24 17.89
C HIS A 65 2.00 -3.72 17.67
N GLY A 66 3.00 -3.06 18.25
CA GLY A 66 4.41 -3.44 18.11
C GLY A 66 5.06 -3.06 16.77
N LEU A 67 4.40 -2.23 15.96
CA LEU A 67 4.88 -1.78 14.66
C LEU A 67 5.47 -0.36 14.76
N ASP A 68 6.58 -0.11 14.08
CA ASP A 68 7.19 1.22 14.00
C ASP A 68 7.11 1.80 12.58
N VAL A 69 6.47 2.95 12.47
CA VAL A 69 6.30 3.70 11.21
C VAL A 69 6.80 5.14 11.32
N ARG A 70 7.59 5.48 12.34
CA ARG A 70 8.06 6.85 12.61
C ARG A 70 8.95 7.42 11.51
N ASP A 71 9.66 6.54 10.81
CA ASP A 71 10.57 6.86 9.71
C ASP A 71 9.86 6.92 8.35
N HIS A 72 8.58 6.55 8.29
CA HIS A 72 7.78 6.71 7.08
C HIS A 72 7.79 8.16 6.59
N ARG A 73 7.91 8.34 5.28
CA ARG A 73 7.79 9.63 4.59
C ARG A 73 6.84 9.44 3.43
N SER A 74 5.81 10.27 3.37
CA SER A 74 4.81 10.21 2.31
C SER A 74 5.47 10.43 0.95
N GLN A 75 5.19 9.57 -0.01
CA GLN A 75 5.61 9.73 -1.38
C GLN A 75 4.42 9.78 -2.32
N GLN A 76 4.54 10.59 -3.36
CA GLN A 76 3.52 10.67 -4.40
C GLN A 76 3.67 9.48 -5.34
N LEU A 77 2.55 8.88 -5.70
CA LEU A 77 2.49 7.84 -6.71
C LEU A 77 3.15 8.32 -8.01
N SER A 78 3.85 7.40 -8.66
CA SER A 78 4.52 7.61 -9.94
C SER A 78 4.39 6.36 -10.80
N GLY A 79 4.63 6.50 -12.10
CA GLY A 79 4.59 5.36 -13.03
C GLY A 79 5.58 4.24 -12.68
N SER A 80 6.72 4.55 -12.04
CA SER A 80 7.67 3.53 -11.62
C SER A 80 7.10 2.60 -10.56
N HIS A 81 6.32 3.13 -9.61
CA HIS A 81 5.63 2.30 -8.61
C HIS A 81 4.65 1.33 -9.28
N ILE A 82 3.85 1.83 -10.22
CA ILE A 82 2.88 1.02 -10.97
C ILE A 82 3.60 -0.06 -11.78
N TYR A 83 4.70 0.27 -12.45
CA TYR A 83 5.45 -0.67 -13.28
C TYR A 83 6.08 -1.80 -12.44
N GLN A 84 6.69 -1.47 -11.30
CA GLN A 84 7.40 -2.41 -10.44
C GLN A 84 6.48 -3.33 -9.63
N ALA A 85 5.26 -2.88 -9.31
CA ALA A 85 4.32 -3.67 -8.52
C ALA A 85 3.76 -4.86 -9.33
N ASN A 86 3.68 -6.02 -8.69
CA ASN A 86 2.93 -7.17 -9.19
C ASN A 86 1.48 -7.16 -8.67
N LEU A 87 1.23 -6.49 -7.54
CA LEU A 87 -0.08 -6.29 -6.93
C LEU A 87 -0.19 -4.86 -6.37
N ILE A 88 -1.30 -4.18 -6.64
CA ILE A 88 -1.60 -2.83 -6.19
C ILE A 88 -2.93 -2.87 -5.44
N LEU A 89 -2.90 -2.40 -4.19
CA LEU A 89 -4.02 -2.44 -3.27
C LEU A 89 -4.39 -1.03 -2.81
N THR A 90 -5.58 -0.57 -3.15
CA THR A 90 -6.11 0.73 -2.73
C THR A 90 -6.97 0.61 -1.48
N ALA A 91 -7.05 1.69 -0.72
CA ALA A 91 -7.91 1.74 0.47
C ALA A 91 -9.40 1.89 0.10
N GLU A 92 -9.71 2.65 -0.95
CA GLU A 92 -11.08 2.93 -1.41
C GLU A 92 -11.24 2.62 -2.91
N ALA A 93 -12.48 2.35 -3.32
CA ALA A 93 -12.87 2.05 -4.70
C ALA A 93 -12.54 3.20 -5.67
N GLU A 94 -12.86 4.44 -5.29
CA GLU A 94 -12.57 5.64 -6.13
C GLU A 94 -11.09 5.73 -6.49
N GLN A 95 -10.20 5.33 -5.58
CA GLN A 95 -8.75 5.31 -5.84
C GLN A 95 -8.41 4.25 -6.89
N SER A 96 -9.00 3.05 -6.81
CA SER A 96 -8.78 2.00 -7.82
C SER A 96 -9.37 2.38 -9.18
N GLU A 97 -10.54 3.02 -9.21
CA GLU A 97 -11.17 3.53 -10.43
C GLU A 97 -10.31 4.61 -11.09
N TYR A 98 -9.79 5.55 -10.30
CA TYR A 98 -8.84 6.55 -10.77
C TYR A 98 -7.60 5.89 -11.38
N LEU A 99 -6.99 4.92 -10.68
CA LEU A 99 -5.82 4.21 -11.21
C LEU A 99 -6.13 3.44 -12.50
N ASN A 100 -7.29 2.80 -12.59
CA ASN A 100 -7.72 2.11 -13.81
C ASN A 100 -7.94 3.08 -14.98
N SER A 101 -8.39 4.31 -14.72
CA SER A 101 -8.57 5.33 -15.76
C SER A 101 -7.23 5.85 -16.31
N VAL A 102 -6.20 5.94 -15.48
CA VAL A 102 -4.87 6.48 -15.85
C VAL A 102 -3.91 5.38 -16.31
N TYR A 103 -4.00 4.19 -15.73
CA TYR A 103 -3.09 3.06 -15.90
C TYR A 103 -3.83 1.79 -16.36
N GLY A 104 -4.81 1.92 -17.27
CA GLY A 104 -5.69 0.82 -17.68
C GLY A 104 -5.01 -0.43 -18.26
N GLU A 105 -3.76 -0.30 -18.73
CA GLU A 105 -2.89 -1.40 -19.15
C GLU A 105 -2.42 -2.29 -17.97
N HIS A 106 -2.67 -1.86 -16.73
CA HIS A 106 -2.27 -2.54 -15.48
C HIS A 106 -3.48 -2.92 -14.61
N ARG A 107 -4.70 -2.88 -15.16
CA ARG A 107 -5.94 -3.14 -14.40
C ARG A 107 -5.98 -4.51 -13.73
N GLU A 108 -5.29 -5.50 -14.30
CA GLU A 108 -5.22 -6.88 -13.81
C GLU A 108 -4.49 -7.02 -12.47
N LYS A 109 -3.77 -5.99 -12.04
CA LYS A 109 -3.07 -5.96 -10.76
C LYS A 109 -3.57 -4.89 -9.82
N ILE A 110 -4.66 -4.18 -10.14
CA ILE A 110 -5.22 -3.10 -9.31
C ILE A 110 -6.51 -3.58 -8.65
N TYR A 111 -6.52 -3.58 -7.32
CA TYR A 111 -7.68 -3.99 -6.52
C TYR A 111 -7.85 -3.05 -5.32
N THR A 112 -9.04 -3.04 -4.72
CA THR A 112 -9.20 -2.56 -3.34
C THR A 112 -8.72 -3.65 -2.38
N LEU A 113 -8.30 -3.26 -1.17
CA LEU A 113 -7.87 -4.19 -0.13
C LEU A 113 -8.92 -5.29 0.18
N THR A 114 -10.19 -4.92 0.22
CA THR A 114 -11.31 -5.85 0.44
C THR A 114 -11.68 -6.62 -0.81
N GLY A 115 -11.64 -5.97 -1.99
CA GLY A 115 -11.94 -6.59 -3.27
C GLY A 115 -10.97 -7.73 -3.59
N TYR A 116 -9.70 -7.60 -3.21
CA TYR A 116 -8.72 -8.67 -3.35
C TYR A 116 -9.04 -9.91 -2.51
N LYS A 117 -9.67 -9.73 -1.33
CA LYS A 117 -10.16 -10.82 -0.49
C LYS A 117 -11.44 -11.49 -1.04
N GLY A 118 -12.06 -10.91 -2.07
CA GLY A 118 -13.35 -11.33 -2.61
C GLY A 118 -14.56 -10.64 -1.96
N ASP A 119 -14.32 -9.67 -1.07
CA ASP A 119 -15.38 -8.84 -0.50
C ASP A 119 -15.74 -7.75 -1.52
N ILE A 120 -16.89 -7.89 -2.19
CA ILE A 120 -17.34 -6.93 -3.19
C ILE A 120 -17.77 -5.62 -2.50
N GLY A 121 -16.99 -4.55 -2.68
CA GLY A 121 -17.39 -3.17 -2.35
C GLY A 121 -17.07 -2.67 -0.93
N GLY A 122 -16.11 -3.26 -0.21
CA GLY A 122 -15.73 -2.78 1.13
C GLY A 122 -14.67 -1.68 1.10
N ASP A 123 -15.03 -0.41 1.21
CA ASP A 123 -14.01 0.63 1.37
C ASP A 123 -13.37 0.60 2.76
N ILE A 124 -12.07 0.81 2.83
CA ILE A 124 -11.39 1.26 4.05
C ILE A 124 -11.43 2.79 4.02
N HIS A 125 -12.55 3.32 4.51
CA HIS A 125 -12.80 4.76 4.58
C HIS A 125 -11.68 5.52 5.29
N ASP A 126 -11.40 6.73 4.83
CA ASP A 126 -10.46 7.62 5.51
C ASP A 126 -10.92 7.86 6.96
N PRO A 127 -10.08 7.55 7.96
CA PRO A 127 -10.40 7.83 9.36
C PRO A 127 -10.33 9.31 9.72
#